data_AF-A0AAJ1IJE1-F1
#
_entry.id   AF-A0AAJ1IJE1-F1
#
_cell.length_a   1.000
_cell.length_b   1.000
_cell.length_c   1.000
_cell.angle_alpha   90.00
_cell.angle_beta   90.00
_cell.angle_gamma   90.00
#
_symmetry.space_group_name_H-M   'P 1'
#
loop_
_entity.id
_entity.type
_entity.pdbx_description
1 polymer ?
#
loop_
_entity_poly.entity_id
_entity_poly.type
_entity_poly.pdbx_seq_one_letter_code
_entity_poly.pdbx_strand_id
1 'polypeptide(L)'
;MRLGEELAVRGEVLKENHILVNMQYTKNFGLTDTKSHRSRKVIIPEQLMIELKKYSELNNGGYVFSTNGGELPVYPDTLRLSLFKAFKAIGIEDEQRRVFVRITRYFPVSGSLLRIIRNLHSFSKE
;
A
#
# COMPACT_ATOMS: atom_id res chain seq x y z
N MET A 1 2.53 8.37 -3.53
CA MET A 1 1.31 7.94 -4.23
C MET A 1 0.12 8.19 -3.34
N ARG A 2 -1.09 8.21 -3.88
CA ARG A 2 -2.34 8.23 -3.10
C ARG A 2 -2.69 6.79 -2.73
N LEU A 3 -3.41 6.61 -1.62
CA LEU A 3 -3.79 5.27 -1.16
C LEU A 3 -4.45 4.40 -2.24
N GLY A 4 -5.37 4.96 -3.04
CA GLY A 4 -5.99 4.21 -4.13
C GLY A 4 -4.99 3.74 -5.20
N GLU A 5 -3.97 4.54 -5.51
CA GLU A 5 -2.90 4.17 -6.45
C GLU A 5 -1.99 3.11 -5.85
N GLU A 6 -1.73 3.16 -4.53
CA GLU A 6 -0.96 2.14 -3.81
C GLU A 6 -1.70 0.80 -3.80
N LEU A 7 -3.00 0.81 -3.51
CA LEU A 7 -3.84 -0.40 -3.55
C LEU A 7 -4.02 -0.95 -4.98
N ALA A 8 -3.80 -0.15 -6.02
CA ALA A 8 -3.82 -0.59 -7.40
C ALA A 8 -2.51 -1.23 -7.88
N VAL A 9 -1.45 -1.23 -7.07
CA VAL A 9 -0.15 -1.78 -7.49
C VAL A 9 -0.26 -3.29 -7.67
N ARG A 10 0.07 -3.74 -8.88
CA ARG A 10 0.15 -5.14 -9.30
C ARG A 10 1.54 -5.44 -9.83
N GLY A 11 1.88 -6.73 -10.02
CA GLY A 11 3.19 -7.13 -10.51
C GLY A 11 3.57 -6.48 -11.84
N GLU A 12 2.62 -6.36 -12.78
CA GLU A 12 2.88 -5.82 -14.11
C GLU A 12 3.40 -4.36 -14.14
N VAL A 13 3.12 -3.58 -13.09
CA VAL A 13 3.51 -2.16 -12.99
C VAL A 13 4.81 -1.94 -12.20
N LEU A 14 5.37 -2.98 -11.59
CA LEU A 14 6.68 -2.95 -10.94
C LEU A 14 7.79 -3.07 -11.99
N LYS A 15 8.38 -1.95 -12.39
CA LYS A 15 9.52 -1.93 -13.32
C LYS A 15 10.83 -2.00 -12.56
N GLU A 16 11.95 -2.07 -13.26
CA GLU A 16 13.26 -2.25 -12.64
C GLU A 16 13.60 -1.18 -11.58
N ASN A 17 13.35 0.09 -11.90
CA ASN A 17 13.71 1.24 -11.06
C ASN A 17 12.52 2.13 -10.65
N HIS A 18 11.29 1.77 -11.03
CA HIS A 18 10.12 2.59 -10.76
C HIS A 18 8.83 1.79 -10.72
N ILE A 19 7.80 2.38 -10.11
CA ILE A 19 6.41 1.92 -10.24
C ILE A 19 5.75 2.77 -11.32
N LEU A 20 5.10 2.12 -12.30
CA LEU A 20 4.27 2.80 -13.28
C LEU A 20 2.87 3.02 -12.68
N VAL A 21 2.53 4.26 -12.38
CA VAL A 21 1.22 4.61 -11.79
C VAL A 21 0.31 5.14 -12.89
N ASN A 22 -0.65 4.32 -13.29
CA ASN A 22 -1.69 4.65 -14.28
C ASN A 22 -3.12 4.34 -13.79
N MET A 23 -3.25 3.43 -12.81
CA MET A 23 -4.53 3.02 -12.23
C MET A 23 -4.64 3.41 -10.75
N GLN A 24 -5.87 3.40 -10.24
CA GLN A 24 -6.21 3.49 -8.83
C GLN A 24 -7.33 2.49 -8.49
N TYR A 25 -7.33 2.00 -7.26
CA TYR A 25 -8.37 1.14 -6.74
C TYR A 25 -9.30 1.93 -5.82
N THR A 26 -10.60 1.75 -6.02
CA THR A 26 -11.64 2.28 -5.13
C THR A 26 -12.57 1.16 -4.72
N LYS A 27 -13.10 1.23 -3.50
CA LYS A 27 -14.02 0.20 -2.97
C LYS A 27 -15.28 0.05 -3.83
N ASN A 28 -15.77 1.15 -4.39
CA ASN A 28 -17.05 1.18 -5.11
C ASN A 28 -16.92 0.78 -6.59
N PHE A 29 -15.77 1.04 -7.21
CA PHE A 29 -15.60 0.87 -8.66
C PHE A 29 -14.46 -0.10 -9.01
N GLY A 30 -13.78 -0.67 -8.02
CA GLY A 30 -12.62 -1.53 -8.23
C GLY A 30 -11.46 -0.77 -8.87
N LEU A 31 -10.79 -1.41 -9.83
CA LEU A 31 -9.67 -0.83 -10.57
C LEU A 31 -10.18 0.16 -11.63
N THR A 32 -9.69 1.39 -11.57
CA THR A 32 -10.11 2.50 -12.44
C THR A 32 -8.91 3.34 -12.85
N ASP A 33 -9.05 4.10 -13.93
CA ASP A 33 -8.06 5.10 -14.29
C ASP A 33 -7.86 6.12 -13.16
N THR A 34 -6.67 6.69 -13.09
CA THR A 34 -6.44 7.88 -12.25
C THR A 34 -7.37 9.02 -12.68
N LYS A 35 -7.83 9.84 -11.73
CA LYS A 35 -8.72 10.99 -12.01
C LYS A 35 -8.20 11.93 -13.11
N SER A 36 -6.89 12.04 -13.26
CA SER A 36 -6.26 12.87 -14.29
C SER A 36 -6.01 12.15 -15.61
N HIS A 37 -6.27 10.84 -15.70
CA HIS A 37 -5.91 9.96 -16.82
C HIS A 37 -4.44 10.08 -17.25
N ARG A 38 -3.57 10.42 -16.29
CA ARG A 38 -2.14 10.64 -16.54
C ARG A 38 -1.34 9.53 -15.90
N SER A 39 -0.54 8.85 -16.71
CA SER A 39 0.46 7.93 -16.23
C SER A 39 1.67 8.71 -15.69
N ARG A 40 2.27 8.23 -14.61
CA ARG A 40 3.55 8.77 -14.11
C ARG A 40 4.44 7.67 -13.54
N LYS A 41 5.75 7.90 -13.60
CA LYS A 41 6.75 7.02 -12.99
C LYS A 41 7.04 7.50 -11.58
N VAL A 42 7.02 6.58 -10.62
CA VAL A 42 7.43 6.87 -9.24
C VAL A 42 8.71 6.08 -8.98
N ILE A 43 9.82 6.80 -8.88
CA ILE A 43 11.11 6.20 -8.49
C ILE A 43 11.02 5.83 -7.02
N ILE A 44 11.44 4.61 -6.69
CA ILE A 44 11.51 4.11 -5.33
C ILE A 44 12.89 3.50 -5.07
N PRO A 45 13.35 3.48 -3.80
CA PRO A 45 14.60 2.81 -3.44
C PRO A 45 14.62 1.34 -3.90
N GLU A 46 15.79 0.85 -4.28
CA GLU A 46 15.95 -0.53 -4.76
C GLU A 46 15.51 -1.57 -3.73
N GLN A 47 15.86 -1.37 -2.46
CA GLN A 47 15.44 -2.24 -1.36
C GLN A 47 13.91 -2.34 -1.27
N LEU A 48 13.22 -1.21 -1.47
CA LEU A 48 11.76 -1.16 -1.50
C LEU A 48 11.21 -1.93 -2.71
N MET A 49 11.83 -1.79 -3.89
CA MET A 49 11.43 -2.53 -5.09
C MET A 49 11.57 -4.04 -4.91
N ILE A 50 12.66 -4.50 -4.29
CA ILE A 50 12.90 -5.91 -3.99
C ILE A 50 11.79 -6.45 -3.08
N GLU A 51 11.43 -5.72 -2.02
CA GLU A 51 10.33 -6.14 -1.13
C GLU A 51 9.00 -6.22 -1.87
N LEU A 52 8.66 -5.22 -2.70
CA LEU A 52 7.41 -5.20 -3.45
C LEU A 52 7.32 -6.36 -4.47
N LYS A 53 8.43 -6.68 -5.15
CA LYS A 53 8.47 -7.82 -6.07
C LYS A 53 8.23 -9.15 -5.36
N LYS A 54 8.83 -9.35 -4.18
CA LYS A 54 8.58 -10.55 -3.35
C LYS A 54 7.10 -10.67 -2.98
N TYR A 55 6.46 -9.58 -2.56
CA TYR A 55 5.02 -9.59 -2.27
C TYR A 55 4.19 -9.85 -3.52
N SER A 56 4.61 -9.32 -4.67
CA SER A 56 3.96 -9.62 -5.95
C SER A 56 4.05 -11.09 -6.31
N GLU A 57 5.21 -11.72 -6.15
CA GLU A 57 5.44 -13.15 -6.41
C GLU A 57 4.58 -14.02 -5.48
N LEU A 58 4.53 -13.70 -4.18
CA LEU A 58 3.66 -14.37 -3.21
C LEU A 58 2.17 -14.26 -3.59
N ASN A 59 1.81 -13.21 -4.32
CA ASN A 59 0.45 -12.94 -4.80
C ASN A 59 0.27 -13.28 -6.29
N ASN A 60 1.08 -14.19 -6.84
CA ASN A 60 1.00 -14.68 -8.23
C ASN A 60 1.01 -13.56 -9.29
N GLY A 61 1.74 -12.48 -9.04
CA GLY A 61 1.78 -11.29 -9.91
C GLY A 61 0.55 -10.37 -9.80
N GLY A 62 -0.43 -10.71 -8.97
CA GLY A 62 -1.64 -9.93 -8.71
C GLY A 62 -1.39 -8.69 -7.85
N TYR A 63 -2.40 -8.26 -7.10
CA TYR A 63 -2.27 -7.11 -6.20
C TYR A 63 -1.15 -7.33 -5.18
N VAL A 64 -0.18 -6.42 -5.14
CA VAL A 64 0.97 -6.51 -4.24
C VAL A 64 0.52 -6.46 -2.78
N PHE A 65 -0.46 -5.58 -2.49
CA PHE A 65 -1.05 -5.46 -1.17
C PHE A 65 -2.37 -6.24 -1.12
N SER A 66 -2.27 -7.56 -1.01
CA SER A 66 -3.42 -8.47 -0.96
C SER A 66 -3.31 -9.43 0.23
N THR A 67 -4.46 -9.89 0.72
CA THR A 67 -4.57 -10.97 1.73
C THR A 67 -5.20 -12.24 1.16
N ASN A 68 -5.58 -12.26 -0.11
CA ASN A 68 -6.25 -13.38 -0.78
C ASN A 68 -5.51 -13.80 -2.05
N GLY A 69 -4.17 -13.89 -1.97
CA GLY A 69 -3.34 -14.42 -3.06
C GLY A 69 -3.29 -13.54 -4.31
N GLY A 70 -3.58 -12.24 -4.19
CA GLY A 70 -3.47 -11.26 -5.28
C GLY A 70 -4.76 -10.97 -6.04
N GLU A 71 -5.89 -11.58 -5.68
CA GLU A 71 -7.18 -11.38 -6.35
C GLU A 71 -7.78 -9.99 -6.05
N LEU A 72 -7.73 -9.57 -4.79
CA LEU A 72 -8.22 -8.27 -4.33
C LEU A 72 -7.18 -7.57 -3.49
N PRO A 73 -7.10 -6.23 -3.56
CA PRO A 73 -6.26 -5.49 -2.65
C PRO A 73 -6.88 -5.46 -1.24
N VAL A 74 -6.05 -5.23 -0.23
CA VAL A 74 -6.50 -5.05 1.15
C VAL A 74 -7.49 -3.90 1.26
N TYR A 75 -8.51 -4.09 2.11
CA TYR A 75 -9.48 -3.02 2.36
C TYR A 75 -8.80 -1.80 3.00
N PRO A 76 -9.06 -0.57 2.49
CA PRO A 76 -8.49 0.66 3.03
C PRO A 76 -8.68 0.82 4.54
N ASP A 77 -9.85 0.40 5.05
CA ASP A 77 -10.18 0.50 6.47
C ASP A 77 -9.33 -0.46 7.32
N THR A 78 -9.08 -1.68 6.83
CA THR A 78 -8.18 -2.65 7.48
C THR A 78 -6.76 -2.11 7.57
N LEU A 79 -6.27 -1.50 6.49
CA LEU A 79 -4.94 -0.88 6.47
C LEU A 79 -4.86 0.27 7.48
N ARG A 80 -5.87 1.15 7.49
CA ARG A 80 -5.97 2.27 8.44
C ARG A 80 -5.96 1.76 9.88
N LEU A 81 -6.80 0.78 10.21
CA LEU A 81 -6.85 0.18 11.55
C LEU A 81 -5.50 -0.41 11.95
N SER A 82 -4.82 -1.09 11.03
CA SER A 82 -3.51 -1.69 11.27
C SER A 82 -2.44 -0.62 11.52
N LEU A 83 -2.47 0.48 10.77
CA LEU A 83 -1.63 1.66 11.00
C LEU A 83 -1.88 2.26 12.39
N PHE A 84 -3.15 2.43 12.79
CA PHE A 84 -3.50 2.94 14.12
C PHE A 84 -3.00 2.04 15.24
N LYS A 85 -3.13 0.71 15.09
CA LYS A 85 -2.59 -0.27 16.04
C LYS A 85 -1.07 -0.18 16.13
N ALA A 86 -0.38 -0.06 14.99
CA ALA A 86 1.08 0.09 14.95
C ALA A 86 1.54 1.38 15.65
N PHE A 87 0.85 2.51 15.42
CA PHE A 87 1.11 3.76 16.14
C PHE A 87 0.91 3.65 17.64
N LYS A 88 -0.13 2.92 18.08
CA LYS A 88 -0.33 2.62 19.50
C LYS A 88 0.81 1.82 20.09
N ALA A 89 1.28 0.81 19.37
CA ALA A 89 2.37 -0.05 19.83
C ALA A 89 3.70 0.70 20.02
N ILE A 90 3.94 1.77 19.26
CA ILE A 90 5.14 2.61 19.39
C ILE A 90 4.93 3.85 20.28
N GLY A 91 3.81 3.91 21.03
CA GLY A 91 3.56 4.96 22.02
C GLY A 91 3.11 6.32 21.47
N ILE A 92 2.71 6.42 20.20
CA ILE A 92 2.15 7.68 19.65
C ILE A 92 0.74 7.86 20.19
N GLU A 93 0.44 8.98 20.83
CA GLU A 93 -0.87 9.24 21.45
C GLU A 93 -1.98 9.57 20.43
N ASP A 94 -3.24 9.33 20.81
CA ASP A 94 -4.40 9.44 19.91
C ASP A 94 -4.58 10.82 19.27
N GLU A 95 -4.19 11.89 19.96
CA GLU A 95 -4.25 13.26 19.44
C GLU A 95 -3.23 13.50 18.33
N GLN A 96 -2.00 12.99 18.49
CA GLN A 96 -0.96 13.01 17.47
C GLN A 96 -1.34 12.12 16.27
N ARG A 97 -2.03 11.01 16.50
CA ARG A 97 -2.53 10.12 15.42
C ARG A 97 -3.58 10.80 14.53
N ARG A 98 -4.47 11.63 15.10
CA ARG A 98 -5.47 12.38 14.31
C ARG A 98 -4.81 13.38 13.36
N VAL A 99 -3.73 14.03 13.79
CA VAL A 99 -2.93 14.94 12.96
C VAL A 99 -2.18 14.17 11.87
N PHE A 100 -1.55 13.04 12.22
CA PHE A 100 -0.78 12.22 11.26
C PHE A 100 -1.66 11.70 10.11
N VAL A 101 -2.87 11.24 10.40
CA VAL A 101 -3.80 10.74 9.37
C VAL A 101 -4.37 11.87 8.50
N ARG A 102 -4.40 13.10 9.01
CA ARG A 102 -4.69 14.29 8.20
C ARG A 102 -3.53 14.60 7.25
N ILE A 103 -2.28 14.43 7.71
CA ILE A 103 -1.06 14.69 6.95
C ILE A 103 -0.81 13.59 5.89
N THR A 104 -1.13 12.32 6.14
CA THR A 104 -0.99 11.25 5.13
C THR A 104 -1.97 11.34 3.97
N ARG A 105 -2.99 12.23 4.02
CA ARG A 105 -3.74 12.65 2.83
C ARG A 105 -2.92 13.54 1.88
N TYR A 106 -1.82 14.11 2.36
CA TYR A 106 -0.96 15.07 1.65
C TYR A 106 0.47 14.56 1.42
N PHE A 107 0.93 13.51 2.12
CA PHE A 107 2.27 12.95 1.93
C PHE A 107 2.28 11.42 1.77
N PRO A 108 3.07 10.88 0.81
CA PRO A 108 3.12 9.45 0.55
C PRO A 108 4.11 8.76 1.49
N VAL A 109 3.63 7.77 2.25
CA VAL A 109 4.46 7.07 3.23
C VAL A 109 4.91 5.73 2.65
N SER A 110 5.93 5.77 1.79
CA SER A 110 6.48 4.58 1.12
C SER A 110 7.18 3.59 2.06
N GLY A 111 7.52 3.98 3.31
CA GLY A 111 8.17 3.10 4.29
C GLY A 111 7.27 2.50 5.36
N SER A 112 6.21 3.20 5.78
CA SER A 112 5.37 2.75 6.92
C SER A 112 4.40 1.63 6.55
N LEU A 113 3.95 1.61 5.30
CA LEU A 113 3.02 0.60 4.77
C LEU A 113 3.63 -0.82 4.82
N LEU A 114 4.89 -0.97 4.45
CA LEU A 114 5.59 -2.25 4.47
C LEU A 114 5.83 -2.79 5.87
N ARG A 115 6.09 -1.90 6.84
CA ARG A 115 6.22 -2.29 8.24
C ARG A 115 4.90 -2.83 8.82
N ILE A 116 3.77 -2.31 8.34
CA ILE A 116 2.43 -2.75 8.75
C ILE A 116 2.08 -4.09 8.12
N ILE A 117 2.40 -4.30 6.84
CA ILE A 117 2.17 -5.56 6.14
C ILE A 117 3.03 -6.69 6.73
N ARG A 118 4.29 -6.40 7.09
CA ARG A 118 5.14 -7.35 7.84
C ARG A 118 4.47 -7.80 9.13
N ASN A 119 3.86 -6.88 9.88
CA ASN A 119 3.14 -7.24 11.10
C ASN A 119 1.85 -8.01 10.81
N LEU A 120 1.15 -7.75 9.71
CA LEU A 120 -0.07 -8.50 9.35
C LEU A 120 0.22 -9.97 8.99
N HIS A 121 1.34 -10.26 8.31
CA HIS A 121 1.74 -11.64 8.04
C HIS A 121 2.19 -12.40 9.30
N SER A 122 2.74 -11.71 10.30
CA SER A 122 3.09 -12.31 11.60
C SER A 122 1.87 -12.71 12.42
N PHE A 123 0.74 -12.02 12.27
CA PHE A 123 -0.49 -12.28 13.03
C PHE A 123 -1.41 -13.36 12.42
N SER A 124 -1.11 -13.87 11.22
CA SER A 124 -1.90 -14.92 10.56
C SER A 124 -1.39 -16.35 10.84
N LYS A 125 -0.44 -16.50 11.78
CA LYS A 125 0.15 -17.79 12.18
C LYS A 125 -0.12 -18.20 13.64
N GLU A 126 -1.02 -17.49 14.33
CA GLU A 126 -1.61 -17.91 15.61
C GLU A 126 -3.09 -18.27 15.39
#